data_AF-A0A1B0ZP51-F1
#
_entry.id   AF-A0A1B0ZP51-F1
#
_cell.length_a   1.000
_cell.length_b   1.000
_cell.length_c   1.000
_cell.angle_alpha   90.00
_cell.angle_beta   90.00
_cell.angle_gamma   90.00
#
_symmetry.space_group_name_H-M   'P 1'
#
loop_
_entity.id
_entity.type
_entity.pdbx_description
1 polymer ?
#
loop_
_entity_poly.entity_id
_entity_poly.type
_entity_poly.pdbx_seq_one_letter_code
_entity_poly.pdbx_strand_id
1 'polypeptide(L)'
;MNWNDILQQLQPALISGLSLLLTVMIGGAAQVAKQRFGLEIEARHREALHSALMSGARAAIEDGPGAGKDVLVEQAVTYARESVPDAIARLRPSEAVLRRLVMGKLKEIGAGR
;
A
#
# COMPACT_ATOMS: atom_id res chain seq x y z
N MET A 1 -47.85 -31.04 -25.75
CA MET A 1 -47.03 -30.24 -24.82
C MET A 1 -46.87 -28.87 -25.45
N ASN A 2 -47.47 -27.85 -24.85
CA ASN A 2 -47.48 -26.51 -25.43
C ASN A 2 -46.22 -25.74 -24.97
N TRP A 3 -45.81 -24.70 -25.70
CA TRP A 3 -44.63 -23.90 -25.37
C TRP A 3 -44.66 -23.33 -23.94
N ASN A 4 -45.85 -22.99 -23.46
CA ASN A 4 -46.06 -22.50 -22.11
C ASN A 4 -45.74 -23.56 -21.03
N ASP A 5 -46.03 -24.84 -21.27
CA ASP A 5 -45.78 -25.93 -20.32
C ASP A 5 -44.27 -26.17 -20.17
N ILE A 6 -43.52 -26.07 -21.28
CA ILE A 6 -42.06 -26.19 -21.30
C ILE A 6 -41.42 -25.03 -20.52
N LEU A 7 -41.92 -23.80 -20.71
CA LEU A 7 -41.43 -22.63 -19.98
C LEU A 7 -41.70 -22.72 -18.48
N GLN A 8 -42.88 -23.17 -18.07
CA GLN A 8 -43.20 -23.36 -16.65
C GLN A 8 -42.33 -24.42 -15.98
N GLN A 9 -42.01 -25.52 -16.69
CA GLN A 9 -41.09 -26.54 -16.19
C GLN A 9 -39.64 -26.03 -16.08
N LEU A 10 -39.20 -25.17 -17.00
CA LEU A 10 -37.84 -24.60 -17.01
C LEU A 10 -37.67 -23.38 -16.10
N GLN A 11 -38.74 -22.68 -15.75
CA GLN A 11 -38.72 -21.48 -14.90
C GLN A 11 -37.89 -21.64 -13.62
N PRO A 12 -38.03 -22.70 -12.79
CA PRO A 12 -37.22 -22.86 -11.58
C PRO A 12 -35.73 -23.04 -11.89
N ALA A 13 -35.38 -23.74 -12.98
CA ALA A 13 -34.01 -23.91 -13.41
C ALA A 13 -33.40 -22.58 -13.93
N LEU A 14 -34.19 -21.78 -14.64
CA LEU A 14 -33.78 -20.44 -15.11
C LEU A 14 -33.52 -19.48 -13.95
N ILE A 15 -34.42 -19.44 -12.96
CA ILE A 15 -34.25 -18.60 -11.78
C ILE A 15 -33.01 -19.04 -11.01
N SER A 16 -32.86 -20.35 -10.77
CA SER A 16 -31.70 -20.90 -10.06
C SER A 16 -30.37 -20.61 -10.79
N GLY A 17 -30.35 -20.77 -12.12
CA GLY A 17 -29.20 -20.44 -12.95
C GLY A 17 -28.85 -18.96 -12.89
N LEU A 18 -29.85 -18.07 -12.93
CA LEU A 18 -29.65 -16.63 -12.82
C LEU A 18 -29.14 -16.24 -11.43
N SER A 19 -29.67 -16.84 -10.36
CA SER A 19 -29.21 -16.62 -8.99
C SER A 19 -27.76 -17.08 -8.81
N LEU A 20 -27.39 -18.24 -9.36
CA LEU A 20 -26.02 -18.74 -9.34
C LEU A 20 -25.09 -17.81 -10.10
N LEU A 21 -25.48 -17.39 -11.31
CA LEU A 21 -24.71 -16.46 -12.13
C LEU A 21 -24.48 -15.13 -11.39
N LEU A 22 -25.53 -14.57 -10.77
CA LEU A 22 -25.43 -13.34 -10.00
C LEU A 22 -24.48 -13.51 -8.81
N THR A 23 -24.55 -14.65 -8.11
CA THR A 23 -23.66 -14.96 -6.98
C THR A 23 -22.20 -15.01 -7.41
N VAL A 24 -21.91 -15.68 -8.54
CA VAL A 24 -20.56 -15.74 -9.12
C VAL A 24 -20.06 -14.35 -9.50
N MET A 25 -20.91 -13.53 -10.11
CA MET A 25 -20.57 -12.15 -10.49
C MET A 25 -20.24 -11.28 -9.27
N ILE A 26 -21.08 -11.31 -8.23
CA ILE A 26 -20.85 -10.56 -7.00
C ILE A 26 -19.58 -11.04 -6.30
N GLY A 27 -19.39 -12.36 -6.19
CA GLY A 27 -18.20 -12.96 -5.58
C GLY A 27 -16.91 -12.54 -6.30
N GLY A 28 -16.92 -12.61 -7.63
CA GLY A 28 -15.80 -12.19 -8.47
C GLY A 28 -15.50 -10.69 -8.32
N ALA A 29 -16.51 -9.84 -8.39
CA ALA A 29 -16.36 -8.40 -8.20
C ALA A 29 -15.80 -8.05 -6.81
N ALA A 30 -16.29 -8.70 -5.75
CA ALA A 30 -15.80 -8.51 -4.39
C ALA A 30 -14.33 -8.93 -4.24
N GLN A 31 -13.92 -10.02 -4.90
CA GLN A 31 -12.53 -10.49 -4.87
C GLN A 31 -11.57 -9.51 -5.57
N VAL A 32 -11.95 -9.01 -6.75
CA VAL A 32 -11.16 -8.00 -7.48
C VAL A 32 -11.04 -6.71 -6.67
N ALA A 33 -12.15 -6.25 -6.09
CA ALA A 33 -12.15 -5.07 -5.23
C ALA A 33 -11.19 -5.24 -4.05
N LYS A 34 -11.28 -6.34 -3.30
CA LYS A 34 -10.40 -6.62 -2.15
C LYS A 34 -8.92 -6.62 -2.54
N GLN A 35 -8.57 -7.23 -3.67
CA GLN A 35 -7.20 -7.24 -4.16
C GLN A 35 -6.71 -5.82 -4.50
N ARG A 36 -7.51 -5.07 -5.25
CA ARG A 36 -7.16 -3.70 -5.66
C ARG A 36 -7.01 -2.77 -4.47
N PHE A 37 -7.96 -2.77 -3.53
CA PHE A 37 -7.89 -1.96 -2.33
C PHE A 37 -6.70 -2.36 -1.44
N GLY A 38 -6.41 -3.66 -1.31
CA GLY A 38 -5.25 -4.13 -0.57
C GLY A 38 -3.92 -3.62 -1.14
N LEU A 39 -3.77 -3.66 -2.47
CA LEU A 39 -2.59 -3.15 -3.17
C LEU A 39 -2.43 -1.63 -3.02
N GLU A 40 -3.54 -0.88 -3.12
CA GLU A 40 -3.54 0.57 -2.97
C GLU A 40 -3.14 1.01 -1.55
N ILE A 41 -3.65 0.32 -0.52
CA ILE A 41 -3.27 0.59 0.87
C ILE A 41 -1.76 0.35 1.07
N GLU A 42 -1.22 -0.74 0.55
CA GLU A 42 0.21 -1.03 0.66
C GLU A 42 1.07 -0.02 -0.13
N ALA A 43 0.62 0.42 -1.31
CA ALA A 43 1.27 1.48 -2.07
C ALA A 43 1.30 2.79 -1.27
N ARG A 44 0.17 3.17 -0.64
CA ARG A 44 0.07 4.36 0.19
C ARG A 44 1.03 4.32 1.38
N HIS A 45 1.16 3.19 2.07
CA HIS A 45 2.13 3.06 3.16
C HIS A 45 3.59 3.17 2.68
N ARG A 46 3.91 2.60 1.50
CA ARG A 46 5.26 2.74 0.91
C ARG A 46 5.56 4.19 0.57
N GLU A 47 4.62 4.89 -0.04
CA GLU A 47 4.74 6.31 -0.36
C GLU A 47 4.91 7.16 0.90
N ALA A 48 4.08 6.94 1.92
CA ALA A 48 4.18 7.65 3.20
C ALA A 48 5.55 7.44 3.86
N LEU A 49 6.05 6.20 3.87
CA LEU A 49 7.40 5.89 4.39
C LEU A 49 8.49 6.61 3.58
N HIS A 50 8.46 6.54 2.26
CA HIS A 50 9.46 7.21 1.43
C HIS A 50 9.44 8.73 1.58
N SER A 51 8.25 9.33 1.67
CA SER A 51 8.07 10.76 1.92
C SER A 51 8.64 11.16 3.29
N ALA A 52 8.29 10.43 4.35
CA ALA A 52 8.78 10.68 5.69
C ALA A 52 10.31 10.55 5.81
N LEU A 53 10.93 9.56 5.16
CA LEU A 53 12.39 9.42 5.12
C LEU A 53 13.06 10.57 4.38
N MET A 54 12.45 11.08 3.30
CA MET A 54 12.96 12.26 2.59
C MET A 54 12.87 13.53 3.45
N SER A 55 11.72 13.76 4.08
CA SER A 55 11.53 14.90 4.98
C SER A 55 12.46 14.83 6.19
N GLY A 56 12.60 13.66 6.81
CA GLY A 56 13.53 13.44 7.92
C GLY A 56 14.99 13.64 7.50
N ALA A 57 15.37 13.23 6.29
CA ALA A 57 16.71 13.48 5.75
C ALA A 57 17.00 14.98 5.54
N ARG A 58 15.99 15.75 5.09
CA ARG A 58 16.10 17.22 4.96
C ARG A 58 16.21 17.88 6.33
N ALA A 59 15.31 17.56 7.25
CA ALA A 59 15.31 18.08 8.61
C ALA A 59 16.64 17.79 9.34
N ALA A 60 17.18 16.57 9.22
CA ALA A 60 18.46 16.21 9.81
C ALA A 60 19.62 17.08 9.29
N ILE A 61 19.64 17.40 7.99
CA ILE A 61 20.67 18.27 7.40
C ILE A 61 20.51 19.72 7.89
N GLU A 62 19.27 20.19 7.99
CA GLU A 62 18.94 21.55 8.44
C GLU A 62 19.28 21.76 9.93
N ASP A 63 18.95 20.78 10.78
CA ASP A 63 19.20 20.82 12.22
C ASP A 63 20.68 20.58 12.58
N GLY A 64 21.40 19.81 11.76
CA GLY A 64 22.78 19.41 11.99
C GLY A 64 23.71 19.74 10.82
N PRO A 65 23.91 21.03 10.47
CA PRO A 65 24.82 21.39 9.39
C PRO A 65 26.26 20.95 9.72
N GLY A 66 26.76 19.96 8.98
CA GLY A 66 28.07 19.35 9.19
C GLY A 66 28.09 18.14 10.13
N ALA A 67 26.92 17.67 10.60
CA ALA A 67 26.84 16.42 11.34
C ALA A 67 27.34 15.22 10.51
N GLY A 68 27.94 14.25 11.20
CA GLY A 68 28.40 13.02 10.58
C GLY A 68 27.26 12.25 9.93
N LYS A 69 27.56 11.54 8.85
CA LYS A 69 26.56 10.79 8.06
C LYS A 69 25.70 9.85 8.92
N ASP A 70 26.30 9.17 9.88
CA ASP A 70 25.57 8.24 10.75
C ASP A 70 24.56 8.96 11.66
N VAL A 71 24.89 10.16 12.14
CA VAL A 71 23.97 10.99 12.95
C VAL A 71 22.77 11.43 12.11
N LEU A 72 23.02 11.91 10.88
CA LEU A 72 21.97 12.29 9.95
C LEU A 72 21.04 11.12 9.61
N VAL A 73 21.62 9.93 9.46
CA VAL A 73 20.84 8.71 9.20
C VAL A 73 19.93 8.38 10.37
N GLU A 74 20.46 8.37 11.60
CA GLU A 74 19.67 8.05 12.79
C GLU A 74 18.53 9.06 13.03
N GLN A 75 18.81 10.36 12.84
CA GLN A 75 17.78 11.40 12.97
C GLN A 75 16.65 11.21 11.95
N ALA A 76 16.99 10.96 10.69
CA ALA A 76 15.99 10.74 9.65
C ALA A 76 15.18 9.44 9.85
N VAL A 77 15.82 8.35 10.34
CA VAL A 77 15.10 7.12 10.71
C VAL A 77 14.15 7.36 11.87
N THR A 78 14.60 8.10 12.88
CA THR A 78 13.78 8.47 14.06
C THR A 78 12.58 9.30 13.63
N TYR A 79 12.81 10.34 12.83
CA TYR A 79 11.74 11.17 12.26
C TYR A 79 10.70 10.34 11.50
N ALA A 80 11.14 9.39 10.66
CA ALA A 80 10.21 8.55 9.90
C ALA A 80 9.40 7.63 10.82
N ARG A 81 9.99 7.10 11.89
CA ARG A 81 9.26 6.27 12.87
C ARG A 81 8.18 7.05 13.61
N GLU A 82 8.47 8.28 13.96
CA GLU A 82 7.54 9.16 14.67
C GLU A 82 6.45 9.71 13.74
N SER A 83 6.79 10.00 12.48
CA SER A 83 5.88 10.63 11.53
C SER A 83 4.90 9.64 10.90
N VAL A 84 5.32 8.38 10.65
CA VAL A 84 4.49 7.37 9.96
C VAL A 84 4.47 6.02 10.68
N PRO A 85 4.04 5.98 11.96
CA PRO A 85 4.06 4.75 12.76
C PRO A 85 3.25 3.61 12.13
N ASP A 86 2.11 3.93 11.49
CA ASP A 86 1.27 2.93 10.82
C ASP A 86 1.97 2.29 9.61
N ALA A 87 2.72 3.08 8.83
CA ALA A 87 3.47 2.56 7.70
C ALA A 87 4.61 1.63 8.16
N ILE A 88 5.29 1.98 9.25
CA ILE A 88 6.31 1.13 9.88
C ILE A 88 5.69 -0.17 10.39
N ALA A 89 4.56 -0.09 11.10
CA ALA A 89 3.88 -1.27 11.62
C ALA A 89 3.39 -2.21 10.51
N ARG A 90 2.90 -1.64 9.40
CA ARG A 90 2.37 -2.40 8.25
C ARG A 90 3.47 -3.04 7.40
N LEU A 91 4.51 -2.26 7.04
CA LEU A 91 5.57 -2.70 6.13
C LEU A 91 6.68 -3.48 6.84
N ARG A 92 6.83 -3.29 8.15
CA ARG A 92 7.82 -3.95 9.00
C ARG A 92 9.24 -3.92 8.41
N PRO A 93 9.75 -2.76 7.95
CA PRO A 93 11.09 -2.68 7.40
C PRO A 93 12.12 -2.97 8.49
N SER A 94 13.19 -3.70 8.15
CA SER A 94 14.33 -3.87 9.06
C SER A 94 15.09 -2.56 9.25
N GLU A 95 15.78 -2.42 10.38
CA GLU A 95 16.66 -1.28 10.67
C GLU A 95 17.68 -1.04 9.54
N ALA A 96 18.32 -2.11 9.05
CA ALA A 96 19.28 -2.03 7.96
C ALA A 96 18.66 -1.49 6.66
N VAL A 97 17.40 -1.83 6.39
CA VAL A 97 16.67 -1.32 5.21
C VAL A 97 16.36 0.17 5.38
N LEU A 98 15.86 0.59 6.54
CA LEU A 98 15.58 2.01 6.81
C LEU A 98 16.83 2.86 6.64
N ARG A 99 17.95 2.47 7.28
CA ARG A 99 19.24 3.14 7.14
C ARG A 99 19.70 3.20 5.69
N ARG A 100 19.56 2.12 4.92
CA ARG A 100 19.91 2.09 3.49
C ARG A 100 19.07 3.05 2.66
N LEU A 101 17.76 3.10 2.90
CA LEU A 101 16.86 4.03 2.21
C LEU A 101 17.23 5.48 2.50
N VAL A 102 17.47 5.82 3.77
CA VAL A 102 17.90 7.16 4.18
C VAL A 102 19.24 7.53 3.54
N MET A 103 20.22 6.63 3.54
CA MET A 103 21.50 6.87 2.85
C MET A 103 21.30 7.20 1.37
N GLY A 104 20.35 6.53 0.70
CA GLY A 104 19.95 6.86 -0.67
C GLY A 104 19.39 8.28 -0.77
N LYS A 105 18.48 8.65 0.13
CA LYS A 105 17.86 10.00 0.16
C LYS A 105 18.88 11.11 0.44
N LEU A 106 19.79 10.91 1.38
CA LEU A 106 20.88 11.86 1.66
C LEU A 106 21.79 12.04 0.44
N LYS A 107 22.07 10.96 -0.30
CA LYS A 107 22.84 11.03 -1.56
C LYS A 107 22.09 11.81 -2.64
N GLU A 108 20.78 11.57 -2.80
CA GLU A 108 19.92 12.30 -3.73
C GLU A 108 19.92 13.82 -3.42
N ILE A 109 19.77 14.20 -2.16
CA ILE A 109 19.81 15.60 -1.71
C ILE A 109 21.19 16.22 -1.96
N GLY A 110 22.26 15.49 -1.67
CA GLY A 110 23.64 15.96 -1.88
C GLY A 110 24.01 16.10 -3.36
N ALA A 111 23.45 15.28 -4.24
CA ALA A 111 23.68 15.34 -5.69
C ALA A 111 22.90 16.45 -6.41
N GLY A 112 21.87 17.02 -5.76
CA GLY A 112 21.06 18.12 -6.29
C GLY A 112 21.56 19.52 -5.92
N ARG A 113 22.75 19.63 -5.32
CA ARG A 113 23.42 20.89 -4.97
C ARG A 113 24.57 21.20 -5.92
#